data_AF-A0A2D8D7X7-F1
#
_entry.id   AF-A0A2D8D7X7-F1
#
_cell.length_a   1.000
_cell.length_b   1.000
_cell.length_c   1.000
_cell.angle_alpha   90.00
_cell.angle_beta   90.00
_cell.angle_gamma   90.00
#
_symmetry.space_group_name_H-M   'P 1'
#
loop_
_entity.id
_entity.type
_entity.pdbx_description
1 polymer ?
#
loop_
_entity_poly.entity_id
_entity_poly.type
_entity_poly.pdbx_seq_one_letter_code
_entity_poly.pdbx_strand_id
1 'polypeptide(L)'
;MKPGSFAHKNARFLRGYGRIFIPIWLAVAGLGAIVAAADSFLEFGLGYDWNDAKTGLILFGCGIPFWFVWQGALTLYERLNEIMFGPDPYKKDD
;
A
#
# COMPACT_ATOMS: atom_id res chain seq x y z
N MET A 1 -13.87 -1.20 -27.25
CA MET A 1 -13.34 -2.04 -26.15
C MET A 1 -14.49 -2.39 -25.21
N LYS A 2 -14.68 -3.66 -24.82
CA LYS A 2 -15.77 -4.03 -23.89
C LYS A 2 -15.46 -3.47 -22.48
N PRO A 3 -16.40 -2.78 -21.81
CA PRO A 3 -16.17 -2.15 -20.50
C PRO A 3 -15.69 -3.14 -19.43
N GLY A 4 -16.19 -4.38 -19.45
CA GLY A 4 -15.74 -5.45 -18.54
C GLY A 4 -14.25 -5.82 -18.69
N SER A 5 -13.67 -5.72 -19.89
CA SER A 5 -12.25 -6.02 -20.10
C SER A 5 -11.33 -4.94 -19.51
N PHE A 6 -11.77 -3.69 -19.49
CA PHE A 6 -11.02 -2.59 -18.89
C PHE A 6 -11.08 -2.65 -17.36
N ALA A 7 -12.26 -2.91 -16.79
CA ALA A 7 -12.43 -3.03 -15.34
C ALA A 7 -11.58 -4.16 -14.74
N HIS A 8 -11.50 -5.32 -15.41
CA HIS A 8 -10.67 -6.45 -14.99
C HIS A 8 -9.18 -6.17 -15.10
N LYS A 9 -8.72 -5.48 -16.16
CA LYS A 9 -7.33 -5.03 -16.29
C LYS A 9 -6.94 -4.05 -15.18
N ASN A 10 -7.84 -3.12 -14.86
CA ASN A 10 -7.59 -2.13 -13.82
C ASN A 10 -7.55 -2.75 -12.42
N ALA A 11 -8.44 -3.71 -12.13
CA ALA A 11 -8.41 -4.51 -10.89
C ALA A 11 -7.05 -5.19 -10.69
N ARG A 12 -6.53 -5.81 -11.76
CA ARG A 12 -5.25 -6.51 -11.74
C ARG A 12 -4.07 -5.56 -11.53
N PHE A 13 -4.12 -4.39 -12.17
CA PHE A 13 -3.11 -3.34 -11.99
C PHE A 13 -3.12 -2.79 -10.56
N LEU A 14 -4.29 -2.45 -10.01
CA LEU A 14 -4.46 -1.98 -8.63
C LEU A 14 -3.98 -3.02 -7.61
N ARG A 15 -4.21 -4.32 -7.87
CA ARG A 15 -3.71 -5.42 -7.03
C ARG A 15 -2.19 -5.53 -7.07
N GLY A 16 -1.59 -5.48 -8.26
CA GLY A 16 -0.14 -5.50 -8.43
C GLY A 16 0.54 -4.28 -7.80
N TYR A 17 -0.01 -3.09 -8.07
CA TYR A 17 0.48 -1.82 -7.53
C TYR A 17 0.45 -1.82 -6.01
N GLY A 18 -0.71 -2.10 -5.39
CA GLY A 18 -0.83 -2.08 -3.93
C GLY A 18 0.01 -3.13 -3.21
N ARG A 19 0.24 -4.30 -3.83
CA ARG A 19 1.06 -5.37 -3.24
C ARG A 19 2.56 -5.02 -3.21
N ILE A 20 3.03 -4.15 -4.10
CA ILE A 20 4.45 -3.77 -4.21
C ILE A 20 4.69 -2.39 -3.58
N PHE A 21 3.83 -1.42 -3.91
CA PHE A 21 3.97 -0.04 -3.46
C PHE A 21 3.80 0.11 -1.94
N ILE A 22 2.79 -0.53 -1.33
CA ILE A 22 2.50 -0.34 0.09
C ILE A 22 3.64 -0.88 0.99
N PRO A 23 4.22 -2.06 0.74
CA PRO A 23 5.39 -2.52 1.48
C PRO A 23 6.63 -1.64 1.27
N ILE A 24 6.87 -1.16 0.05
CA ILE A 24 7.99 -0.24 -0.23
C ILE A 24 7.80 1.08 0.52
N TRP A 25 6.59 1.64 0.49
CA TRP A 25 6.26 2.87 1.20
C TRP A 25 6.42 2.70 2.73
N LEU A 26 5.98 1.56 3.27
CA LEU A 26 6.22 1.20 4.68
C LEU A 26 7.72 1.10 4.99
N ALA A 27 8.52 0.47 4.13
CA ALA A 27 9.96 0.37 4.33
C ALA A 27 10.63 1.75 4.35
N VAL A 28 10.24 2.66 3.44
CA VAL A 28 10.74 4.03 3.39
C VAL A 28 10.32 4.83 4.63
N ALA A 29 9.04 4.74 5.03
CA ALA A 29 8.55 5.42 6.24
C ALA A 29 9.26 4.92 7.50
N GLY A 30 9.47 3.60 7.62
CA GLY A 30 10.18 2.98 8.73
C GLY A 30 11.66 3.36 8.77
N LEU A 31 12.35 3.35 7.62
CA LEU A 31 13.74 3.81 7.52
C LEU A 31 13.86 5.29 7.86
N GLY A 32 12.95 6.13 7.39
CA GLY A 32 12.90 7.55 7.74
C GLY A 32 12.70 7.78 9.24
N ALA A 33 11.83 7.00 9.88
CA ALA A 33 11.63 7.05 11.32
C ALA A 33 12.89 6.63 12.09
N ILE A 34 13.60 5.59 11.63
CA ILE A 34 14.87 5.14 12.24
C ILE A 34 15.96 6.19 12.07
N VAL A 35 16.09 6.80 10.89
CA VAL A 35 17.08 7.86 10.63
C VAL A 35 16.80 9.09 11.49
N ALA A 36 15.55 9.53 11.57
CA ALA A 36 15.14 10.65 12.42
C ALA A 36 15.37 10.34 13.91
N ALA A 37 15.04 9.12 14.35
CA ALA A 37 15.29 8.69 15.73
C ALA A 37 16.79 8.65 16.05
N ALA A 38 17.61 8.12 15.14
CA ALA A 38 19.06 8.07 15.29
C ALA A 38 19.69 9.47 15.33
N ASP A 39 19.26 10.38 14.46
CA ASP A 39 19.72 11.78 14.46
C ASP A 39 19.31 12.51 15.74
N SER A 40 18.07 12.32 16.22
CA SER A 40 17.58 12.94 17.45
C SER A 40 18.25 12.42 18.74
N PHE A 41 18.87 11.22 18.70
CA PHE A 41 19.53 10.61 19.84
C PHE A 41 21.05 10.82 19.83
N LEU A 42 21.66 10.83 18.65
CA LEU A 42 23.11 10.95 18.47
C LEU A 42 23.56 12.34 18.00
N GLU A 43 22.61 13.26 17.78
CA GLU A 43 22.83 14.63 17.34
C GLU A 43 23.77 14.71 16.11
N PHE A 44 23.53 13.87 15.09
CA PHE A 44 24.35 13.88 13.87
C PHE A 44 24.25 15.19 13.07
N GLY A 45 23.32 16.09 13.45
CA GLY A 45 23.20 17.43 12.90
C GLY A 45 22.39 17.49 11.60
N LEU A 46 21.59 16.46 11.30
CA LEU A 46 20.69 16.46 10.14
C LEU A 46 19.43 17.32 10.38
N GLY A 47 19.22 17.76 11.62
CA GLY A 47 18.16 18.70 12.00
C GLY A 47 16.81 18.04 12.25
N TYR A 48 16.78 16.72 12.46
CA TYR A 48 15.56 16.00 12.78
C TYR A 48 15.25 16.07 14.27
N ASP A 49 13.99 16.37 14.61
CA ASP A 49 13.51 16.39 15.99
C ASP A 49 12.81 15.05 16.32
N TRP A 50 12.64 14.77 17.61
CA TRP A 50 11.83 13.67 18.12
C TRP A 50 10.40 13.69 17.57
N ASN A 51 9.89 14.87 17.19
CA ASN A 51 8.60 15.01 16.55
C ASN A 51 8.57 14.40 15.14
N ASP A 52 9.68 14.44 14.40
CA ASP A 52 9.80 13.84 13.06
C ASP A 52 9.89 12.31 13.17
N ALA A 53 10.63 11.81 14.17
CA ALA A 53 10.68 10.37 14.47
C ALA A 53 9.30 9.82 14.84
N LYS A 54 8.53 10.55 15.68
CA LYS A 54 7.15 10.19 16.02
C LYS A 54 6.23 10.23 14.80
N THR A 55 6.33 11.26 13.98
CA THR A 55 5.57 11.39 12.72
C THR A 55 5.85 10.20 11.80
N GLY A 56 7.12 9.84 11.60
CA GLY A 56 7.51 8.67 10.82
C GLY A 56 6.96 7.35 11.38
N LEU A 57 6.98 7.18 12.69
CA LEU A 57 6.41 6.00 13.36
C LEU A 57 4.89 5.93 13.22
N ILE A 58 4.19 7.07 13.30
CA ILE A 58 2.74 7.15 13.08
C ILE A 58 2.41 6.82 11.63
N LEU A 59 3.14 7.38 10.66
CA LEU A 59 2.98 7.05 9.24
C LEU A 59 3.19 5.56 8.96
N PHE A 60 4.24 4.97 9.53
CA PHE A 60 4.48 3.53 9.45
C PHE A 60 3.34 2.73 10.10
N GLY A 61 2.95 3.09 11.31
CA GLY A 61 1.89 2.44 12.08
C GLY A 61 0.53 2.51 11.41
N CYS A 62 0.19 3.64 10.76
CA CYS A 62 -1.03 3.80 9.96
C CYS A 62 -0.98 3.07 8.61
N GLY A 63 0.22 2.88 8.05
CA GLY A 63 0.42 2.13 6.81
C GLY A 63 0.05 0.66 6.90
N ILE A 64 0.26 0.04 8.06
CA ILE A 64 -0.06 -1.37 8.31
C ILE A 64 -1.58 -1.63 8.20
N PRO A 65 -2.47 -0.98 8.97
CA PRO A 65 -3.91 -1.17 8.83
C PRO A 65 -4.40 -0.71 7.45
N PHE A 66 -3.81 0.34 6.87
CA PHE A 66 -4.12 0.75 5.49
C PHE A 66 -3.83 -0.38 4.49
N TRP A 67 -2.74 -1.13 4.66
CA TRP A 67 -2.44 -2.29 3.82
C TRP A 67 -3.52 -3.37 3.93
N PHE A 68 -3.94 -3.72 5.15
CA PHE A 68 -5.02 -4.69 5.35
C PHE A 68 -6.33 -4.23 4.72
N VAL A 69 -6.70 -2.97 4.92
CA VAL A 69 -7.89 -2.36 4.29
C VAL A 69 -7.79 -2.41 2.78
N TRP A 70 -6.61 -2.12 2.21
CA TRP A 70 -6.38 -2.18 0.77
C TRP A 70 -6.53 -3.61 0.21
N GLN A 71 -6.01 -4.63 0.88
CA GLN A 71 -6.21 -6.04 0.49
C GLN A 71 -7.70 -6.43 0.54
N GLY A 72 -8.42 -5.98 1.57
CA GLY A 72 -9.86 -6.19 1.69
C GLY A 72 -10.66 -5.50 0.59
N ALA A 73 -10.35 -4.23 0.31
CA ALA A 73 -10.98 -3.44 -0.74
C ALA A 73 -10.74 -4.03 -2.13
N LEU A 74 -9.54 -4.55 -2.41
CA LEU A 74 -9.24 -5.26 -3.66
C LEU A 74 -10.07 -6.53 -3.80
N THR A 75 -10.18 -7.32 -2.73
CA THR A 75 -11.01 -8.54 -2.74
C THR A 75 -12.48 -8.21 -2.98
N LEU A 76 -12.97 -7.14 -2.39
CA LEU A 76 -14.33 -6.66 -2.60
C LEU A 76 -14.53 -6.14 -4.03
N TYR A 77 -13.56 -5.39 -4.56
CA TYR A 77 -13.57 -4.85 -5.92
C TYR A 77 -13.56 -5.96 -6.98
N GLU A 78 -12.77 -7.02 -6.78
CA GLU A 78 -12.78 -8.21 -7.64
C GLU A 78 -14.14 -8.90 -7.63
N ARG A 79 -14.73 -9.12 -6.44
CA ARG A 79 -16.08 -9.70 -6.33
C ARG A 79 -17.15 -8.85 -6.99
N LEU A 80 -17.11 -7.52 -6.81
CA LEU A 80 -18.06 -6.61 -7.46
C LEU A 80 -17.92 -6.62 -8.98
N ASN A 81 -16.68 -6.69 -9.49
CA ASN A 81 -16.45 -6.83 -10.92
C ASN A 81 -16.99 -8.16 -11.47
N GLU A 82 -16.81 -9.27 -10.75
CA GLU A 82 -17.36 -10.57 -11.14
C GLU A 82 -18.90 -10.55 -11.17
N ILE A 83 -19.54 -9.91 -10.18
CA ILE A 83 -21.02 -9.77 -10.13
C ILE A 83 -21.54 -8.90 -11.29
N MET A 84 -20.87 -7.78 -11.57
CA MET A 84 -21.35 -6.77 -12.54
C MET A 84 -21.03 -7.11 -13.99
N PHE A 85 -19.87 -7.72 -14.26
CA PHE A 85 -19.36 -7.92 -15.61
C PHE A 85 -19.16 -9.38 -16.00
N GLY A 86 -19.52 -10.32 -15.10
CA GLY A 86 -19.31 -11.75 -15.27
C GLY A 86 -17.90 -12.20 -14.86
N PRO A 87 -17.65 -13.52 -14.84
CA PRO A 87 -16.36 -14.08 -14.43
C PRO A 87 -15.23 -13.57 -15.33
N ASP A 88 -14.07 -13.26 -14.73
CA ASP A 88 -12.89 -12.79 -15.46
C ASP A 88 -12.50 -13.80 -16.55
N PRO A 89 -12.58 -13.44 -17.85
CA PRO A 89 -12.28 -14.37 -18.94
C PRO A 89 -10.80 -14.78 -19.01
N TYR A 90 -9.95 -14.20 -18.16
CA TYR A 90 -8.53 -14.49 -18.05
C TYR A 90 -8.11 -14.98 -16.65
N LYS A 91 -9.05 -15.27 -15.74
CA LYS A 91 -8.75 -16.10 -14.57
C LYS A 91 -8.46 -17.49 -15.13
N LYS A 92 -7.19 -17.90 -15.09
CA LYS A 92 -6.89 -19.33 -15.21
C LYS A 92 -7.36 -19.94 -13.90
N ASP A 93 -8.30 -20.86 -13.98
CA ASP A 93 -8.59 -21.78 -12.89
C ASP A 93 -7.28 -22.56 -12.65
N ASP A 94 -6.55 -22.18 -11.62
CA ASP A 94 -5.45 -22.96 -11.05
C ASP A 94 -6.04 -24.08 -10.17
#